data_AF-A0A803VLB8-F1
#
_entry.id   AF-A0A803VLB8-F1
#
_cell.length_a   1.000
_cell.length_b   1.000
_cell.length_c   1.000
_cell.angle_alpha   90.00
_cell.angle_beta   90.00
_cell.angle_gamma   90.00
#
_symmetry.space_group_name_H-M   'P 1'
#
loop_
_entity.id
_entity.type
_entity.pdbx_description
1 polymer ?
#
loop_
_entity_poly.entity_id
_entity_poly.type
_entity_poly.pdbx_seq_one_letter_code
_entity_poly.pdbx_strand_id
1 'polypeptide(L)'
;MPCPRPAVPSPAVALAGCCPLSPAGATQLLVQPPWIPAVLWDRVTLTCRGSGTDGDTAWYKEWQRSWRKGPESFSVTESGTYTCERPGTGISPRVTVSDDSLVLQVPARALLEGDTVTLRCRRRWDLRVNSVSFYRDGEELGTLHNGTELSLPPLQLQHSGRYRCEGRVRPPPPPPPPPPPPPPPPPPPPPPPPPPPPP
;
A
#
# COMPACT_ATOMS: atom_id res chain seq x y z
N MET A 1 -33.10 -13.86 6.50
CA MET A 1 -31.71 -13.85 7.01
C MET A 1 -30.94 -12.80 6.22
N PRO A 2 -30.48 -11.72 6.87
CA PRO A 2 -29.82 -10.60 6.19
C PRO A 2 -28.42 -11.01 5.68
N CYS A 3 -28.18 -10.78 4.39
CA CYS A 3 -26.88 -10.99 3.75
C CYS A 3 -25.82 -10.10 4.42
N PRO A 4 -24.62 -10.62 4.77
CA PRO A 4 -23.52 -9.76 5.18
C PRO A 4 -23.11 -8.87 4.00
N ARG A 5 -23.10 -7.56 4.23
CA ARG A 5 -22.61 -6.55 3.28
C ARG A 5 -21.13 -6.83 3.00
N PRO A 6 -20.66 -6.84 1.74
CA PRO A 6 -19.23 -6.91 1.46
C PRO A 6 -18.57 -5.61 1.93
N ALA A 7 -17.78 -5.71 3.00
CA ALA A 7 -16.86 -4.67 3.41
C ALA A 7 -15.70 -4.61 2.40
N VAL A 8 -15.45 -3.39 1.89
CA VAL A 8 -14.23 -2.83 1.27
C VAL A 8 -13.19 -3.83 0.73
N PRO A 9 -12.74 -3.72 -0.54
CA PRO A 9 -11.82 -4.67 -1.15
C PRO A 9 -10.46 -4.62 -0.45
N SER A 10 -10.27 -5.50 0.52
CA SER A 10 -8.95 -5.89 1.03
C SER A 10 -8.35 -6.90 0.05
N PRO A 11 -7.02 -6.95 -0.12
CA PRO A 11 -6.37 -7.96 -0.93
C PRO A 11 -6.47 -9.30 -0.19
N ALA A 12 -7.59 -9.99 -0.36
CA ALA A 12 -7.72 -11.38 0.04
C ALA A 12 -6.84 -12.20 -0.91
N VAL A 13 -5.82 -12.85 -0.37
CA VAL A 13 -5.08 -13.87 -1.11
C VAL A 13 -5.94 -15.13 -1.04
N ALA A 14 -6.76 -15.31 -2.08
CA ALA A 14 -7.55 -16.52 -2.24
C ALA A 14 -6.75 -17.52 -3.06
N LEU A 15 -6.48 -18.69 -2.51
CA LEU A 15 -5.96 -19.81 -3.27
C LEU A 15 -7.07 -20.34 -4.17
N ALA A 16 -6.77 -20.43 -5.46
CA ALA A 16 -7.71 -20.97 -6.42
C ALA A 16 -7.82 -22.49 -6.24
N GLY A 17 -8.86 -22.94 -5.53
CA GLY A 17 -9.34 -24.32 -5.65
C GLY A 17 -9.77 -24.57 -7.09
N CYS A 18 -9.43 -25.75 -7.63
CA CYS A 18 -9.62 -26.10 -9.04
C CYS A 18 -11.02 -25.73 -9.56
N CYS A 19 -11.09 -24.66 -10.35
CA CYS A 19 -12.24 -24.25 -11.14
C CYS A 19 -11.75 -24.06 -12.59
N PRO A 20 -12.61 -24.29 -13.59
CA PRO A 20 -12.19 -24.55 -14.97
C PRO A 20 -11.37 -23.40 -15.53
N LEU A 21 -10.31 -23.76 -16.25
CA LEU A 21 -9.49 -22.86 -17.06
C LEU A 21 -10.41 -21.84 -17.76
N SER A 22 -10.17 -20.55 -17.51
CA SER A 22 -10.85 -19.47 -18.24
C SER A 22 -10.84 -19.78 -19.73
N PRO A 23 -11.97 -19.64 -20.44
CA PRO A 23 -12.03 -19.95 -21.85
C PRO A 23 -10.93 -19.18 -22.59
N ALA A 24 -10.14 -19.90 -23.38
CA ALA A 24 -9.08 -19.32 -24.19
C ALA A 24 -9.70 -18.25 -25.10
N GLY A 25 -9.50 -16.97 -24.76
CA GLY A 25 -10.09 -15.82 -25.46
C GLY A 25 -10.92 -14.87 -24.59
N ALA A 26 -11.13 -15.14 -23.30
CA ALA A 26 -11.81 -14.22 -22.39
C ALA A 26 -11.09 -12.87 -22.26
N THR A 27 -11.85 -11.79 -22.10
CA THR A 27 -11.29 -10.46 -21.87
C THR A 27 -10.52 -10.42 -20.54
N GLN A 28 -9.27 -10.01 -20.57
CA GLN A 28 -8.41 -9.86 -19.40
C GLN A 28 -7.93 -8.42 -19.27
N LEU A 29 -7.96 -7.92 -18.03
CA LEU A 29 -7.46 -6.59 -17.69
C LEU A 29 -6.06 -6.71 -17.08
N LEU A 30 -5.06 -6.23 -17.80
CA LEU A 30 -3.67 -6.21 -17.37
C LEU A 30 -3.35 -4.85 -16.75
N VAL A 31 -2.65 -4.87 -15.62
CA VAL A 31 -2.17 -3.67 -14.94
C VAL A 31 -0.66 -3.59 -15.02
N GLN A 32 -0.15 -2.41 -15.38
CA GLN A 32 1.27 -2.09 -15.38
C GLN A 32 1.50 -0.88 -14.48
N PRO A 33 2.35 -0.98 -13.44
CA PRO A 33 3.07 -2.17 -12.95
C PRO A 33 2.15 -3.34 -12.50
N PRO A 34 2.64 -4.61 -12.47
CA PRO A 34 1.82 -5.81 -12.23
C PRO A 34 1.45 -6.04 -10.75
N TRP A 35 0.98 -5.00 -10.08
CA TRP A 35 0.65 -4.96 -8.65
C TRP A 35 -0.81 -4.57 -8.44
N ILE A 36 -1.52 -5.33 -7.60
CA ILE A 36 -2.92 -5.06 -7.24
C ILE A 36 -3.11 -4.95 -5.71
N PRO A 37 -3.96 -4.03 -5.23
CA PRO A 37 -4.49 -2.89 -5.97
C PRO A 37 -3.35 -1.97 -6.45
N ALA A 38 -3.55 -1.34 -7.61
CA ALA A 38 -2.60 -0.37 -8.13
C ALA A 38 -2.76 0.95 -7.37
N VAL A 39 -1.71 1.79 -7.37
CA VAL A 39 -1.71 3.04 -6.63
C VAL A 39 -1.75 4.23 -7.59
N LEU A 40 -2.62 5.20 -7.33
CA LEU A 40 -2.87 6.32 -8.24
C LEU A 40 -1.66 7.22 -8.44
N TRP A 41 -0.79 7.33 -7.42
CA TRP A 41 0.43 8.15 -7.46
C TRP A 41 1.62 7.45 -8.14
N ASP A 42 1.47 6.21 -8.60
CA ASP A 42 2.40 5.61 -9.56
C ASP A 42 1.84 5.77 -10.99
N ARG A 43 2.71 5.71 -12.00
CA ARG A 43 2.26 5.70 -13.40
C ARG A 43 1.62 4.36 -13.73
N VAL A 44 0.31 4.27 -13.56
CA VAL A 44 -0.48 3.05 -13.80
C VAL A 44 -1.08 3.07 -15.20
N THR A 45 -0.84 2.01 -15.97
CA THR A 45 -1.45 1.76 -17.26
C THR A 45 -2.32 0.52 -17.17
N LEU A 46 -3.58 0.66 -17.57
CA LEU A 46 -4.51 -0.46 -17.71
C LEU A 46 -4.59 -0.84 -19.19
N THR A 47 -4.45 -2.13 -19.48
CA THR A 47 -4.52 -2.69 -20.82
C THR A 47 -5.57 -3.79 -20.87
N CYS A 48 -6.59 -3.61 -21.68
CA CYS A 48 -7.60 -4.62 -21.93
C CYS A 48 -7.13 -5.51 -23.07
N ARG A 49 -7.03 -6.82 -22.84
CA ARG A 49 -6.64 -7.81 -23.85
C ARG A 49 -7.79 -8.81 -24.06
N GLY A 50 -8.08 -9.17 -25.31
CA GLY A 50 -9.07 -10.20 -25.63
C GLY A 50 -8.99 -10.57 -27.12
N SER A 51 -9.38 -11.80 -27.45
CA SER A 51 -9.34 -12.34 -28.82
C SER A 51 -10.47 -11.84 -29.74
N GLY A 52 -11.16 -10.77 -29.35
CA GLY A 52 -12.26 -10.16 -30.10
C GLY A 52 -11.78 -9.47 -31.39
N THR A 53 -12.72 -9.09 -32.24
CA THR A 53 -12.46 -8.35 -33.49
C THR A 53 -11.83 -6.98 -33.22
N ASP A 54 -11.15 -6.42 -34.22
CA ASP A 54 -10.63 -5.05 -34.19
C ASP A 54 -11.80 -4.06 -34.01
N GLY A 55 -11.94 -3.54 -32.80
CA GLY A 55 -13.06 -2.71 -32.39
C GLY A 55 -12.76 -1.99 -31.07
N ASP A 56 -13.38 -0.83 -30.88
CA ASP A 56 -13.14 0.02 -29.71
C ASP A 56 -13.42 -0.73 -28.40
N THR A 57 -12.47 -0.65 -27.46
CA THR A 57 -12.62 -1.25 -26.12
C THR A 57 -13.60 -0.41 -25.30
N ALA A 58 -14.62 -1.07 -24.74
CA ALA A 58 -15.53 -0.44 -23.80
C ALA A 58 -14.94 -0.54 -22.38
N TRP A 59 -14.89 0.60 -21.69
CA TRP A 59 -14.34 0.73 -20.35
C TRP A 59 -15.43 1.19 -19.38
N TYR A 60 -15.40 0.60 -18.19
CA TYR A 60 -16.35 0.87 -17.12
C TYR A 60 -15.59 1.19 -15.82
N LYS A 61 -16.10 2.18 -15.08
CA LYS A 61 -15.59 2.62 -13.78
C LYS A 61 -16.75 2.65 -12.78
N GLU A 62 -16.55 2.08 -11.59
CA GLU A 62 -17.44 2.23 -10.42
C GLU A 62 -18.95 2.26 -10.75
N TRP A 63 -19.44 1.18 -11.38
CA TRP A 63 -20.86 0.97 -11.73
C TRP A 63 -21.43 1.81 -12.87
N GLN A 64 -20.65 2.72 -13.48
CA GLN A 64 -21.11 3.46 -14.65
C GLN A 64 -21.21 2.52 -15.86
N ARG A 65 -22.42 2.39 -16.42
CA ARG A 65 -22.73 1.51 -17.57
C ARG A 65 -22.05 1.95 -18.88
N SER A 66 -21.43 3.13 -18.93
CA SER A 66 -20.62 3.55 -20.07
C SER A 66 -19.75 4.73 -19.62
N TRP A 67 -18.47 4.47 -19.33
CA TRP A 67 -17.53 5.53 -18.97
C TRP A 67 -16.80 6.06 -20.20
N ARG A 68 -16.13 5.18 -20.96
CA ARG A 68 -15.46 5.55 -22.21
C ARG A 68 -15.38 4.39 -23.20
N LYS A 69 -15.35 4.73 -24.49
CA LYS A 69 -14.85 3.87 -25.56
C LYS A 69 -13.55 4.44 -26.09
N GLY A 70 -12.60 3.59 -26.43
CA GLY A 70 -11.35 4.05 -27.02
C GLY A 70 -10.27 2.98 -27.05
N PRO A 71 -8.99 3.38 -26.93
CA PRO A 71 -7.86 2.48 -27.11
C PRO A 71 -7.87 1.34 -26.09
N GLU A 72 -7.19 0.26 -26.47
CA GLU A 72 -7.02 -0.91 -25.61
C GLU A 72 -6.24 -0.63 -24.33
N SER A 73 -5.48 0.45 -24.28
CA SER A 73 -4.72 0.87 -23.11
C SER A 73 -4.88 2.36 -22.82
N PHE A 74 -4.83 2.71 -21.53
CA PHE A 74 -4.79 4.11 -21.10
C PHE A 74 -4.12 4.24 -19.73
N SER A 75 -3.65 5.46 -19.41
CA SER A 75 -3.09 5.77 -18.10
C SER A 75 -4.19 6.21 -17.14
N VAL A 76 -4.22 5.63 -15.95
CA VAL A 76 -5.26 5.92 -14.95
C VAL A 76 -4.96 7.24 -14.24
N THR A 77 -5.97 8.10 -14.14
CA THR A 77 -5.88 9.41 -13.47
C THR A 77 -6.83 9.56 -12.30
N GLU A 78 -7.68 8.58 -12.04
CA GLU A 78 -8.63 8.59 -10.94
C GLU A 78 -8.57 7.25 -10.19
N SER A 79 -8.85 7.28 -8.89
CA SER A 79 -9.05 6.05 -8.13
C SER A 79 -10.40 5.42 -8.48
N GLY A 80 -10.52 4.13 -8.20
CA GLY A 80 -11.77 3.39 -8.33
C GLY A 80 -11.58 1.98 -8.87
N THR A 81 -12.69 1.35 -9.21
CA THR A 81 -12.72 -0.02 -9.74
C THR A 81 -13.02 -0.02 -11.23
N TYR A 82 -12.09 -0.58 -12.01
CA TYR A 82 -12.11 -0.59 -13.47
C TYR A 82 -12.42 -2.00 -13.99
N THR A 83 -13.20 -2.05 -15.06
CA THR A 83 -13.44 -3.24 -15.88
C THR A 83 -13.45 -2.85 -17.36
N CYS A 84 -13.22 -3.82 -18.23
CA CYS A 84 -13.23 -3.61 -19.67
C CYS A 84 -13.98 -4.73 -20.37
N GLU A 85 -14.50 -4.43 -21.55
CA GLU A 85 -15.19 -5.38 -22.40
C GLU A 85 -14.73 -5.19 -23.85
N ARG A 86 -14.45 -6.32 -24.49
CA ARG A 86 -14.22 -6.39 -25.93
C ARG A 86 -15.35 -7.19 -26.60
N PRO A 87 -15.71 -6.86 -27.85
CA PRO A 87 -16.73 -7.58 -28.58
C PRO A 87 -16.41 -9.08 -28.67
N GLY A 88 -17.36 -9.93 -28.27
CA GLY A 88 -17.26 -11.38 -28.39
C GLY A 88 -16.45 -12.09 -27.28
N THR A 89 -15.87 -11.37 -26.32
CA THR A 89 -15.00 -11.96 -25.28
C THR A 89 -15.45 -11.70 -23.84
N GLY A 90 -16.58 -10.99 -23.66
CA GLY A 90 -17.20 -10.71 -22.37
C GLY A 90 -16.51 -9.62 -21.55
N ILE A 91 -16.95 -9.44 -20.29
CA ILE A 91 -16.41 -8.44 -19.35
C ILE A 91 -15.24 -9.03 -18.57
N SER A 92 -14.18 -8.25 -18.40
CA SER A 92 -12.97 -8.64 -17.66
C SER A 92 -13.15 -8.61 -16.14
N PRO A 93 -12.28 -9.32 -15.38
CA PRO A 93 -12.21 -9.18 -13.93
C PRO A 93 -11.93 -7.74 -13.49
N ARG A 94 -12.46 -7.38 -12.32
CA ARG A 94 -12.32 -6.03 -11.76
C ARG A 94 -10.91 -5.77 -11.22
N VAL A 95 -10.36 -4.60 -11.53
CA VAL A 95 -9.08 -4.10 -10.98
C VAL A 95 -9.34 -2.82 -10.21
N THR A 96 -8.80 -2.76 -8.99
CA THR A 96 -8.94 -1.60 -8.11
C THR A 96 -7.68 -0.75 -8.13
N VAL A 97 -7.86 0.56 -8.25
CA VAL A 97 -6.84 1.59 -8.12
C VAL A 97 -7.13 2.39 -6.86
N SER A 98 -6.20 2.38 -5.90
CA SER A 98 -6.33 3.05 -4.61
C SER A 98 -5.62 4.41 -4.61
N ASP A 99 -6.22 5.37 -3.89
CA ASP A 99 -5.61 6.66 -3.55
C ASP A 99 -5.25 6.76 -2.03
N ASP A 100 -5.04 5.63 -1.35
CA ASP A 100 -4.73 5.61 0.09
C ASP A 100 -3.24 5.83 0.37
N SER A 101 -2.83 6.51 1.44
CA SER A 101 -1.39 6.80 1.66
C SER A 101 -0.49 5.56 1.85
N LEU A 102 -1.05 4.41 2.25
CA LEU A 102 -0.34 3.15 2.46
C LEU A 102 -1.19 1.99 1.94
N VAL A 103 -0.66 1.22 0.99
CA VAL A 103 -1.41 0.17 0.30
C VAL A 103 -0.61 -1.12 0.27
N LEU A 104 -1.21 -2.21 0.74
CA LEU A 104 -0.66 -3.55 0.55
C LEU A 104 -0.96 -4.02 -0.88
N GLN A 105 0.08 -4.26 -1.65
CA GLN A 105 0.03 -4.77 -3.01
C GLN A 105 0.45 -6.24 -3.05
N VAL A 106 -0.22 -6.99 -3.91
CA VAL A 106 0.11 -8.37 -4.28
C VAL A 106 0.30 -8.46 -5.80
N PRO A 107 0.97 -9.50 -6.31
CA PRO A 107 1.10 -9.70 -7.75
C PRO A 107 -0.27 -9.82 -8.43
N ALA A 108 -0.43 -9.20 -9.60
CA ALA A 108 -1.68 -9.23 -10.38
C ALA A 108 -2.01 -10.60 -11.00
N ARG A 109 -1.10 -11.58 -10.90
CA ARG A 109 -1.26 -12.93 -11.45
C ARG A 109 -2.11 -13.79 -10.54
N ALA A 110 -2.71 -14.84 -11.10
CA ALA A 110 -3.30 -15.90 -10.30
C ALA A 110 -2.21 -16.57 -9.45
N LEU A 111 -2.54 -16.87 -8.20
CA LEU A 111 -1.65 -17.50 -7.23
C LEU A 111 -2.14 -18.92 -6.94
N LEU A 112 -1.23 -19.89 -7.01
CA LEU A 112 -1.49 -21.30 -6.80
C LEU A 112 -0.75 -21.82 -5.56
N GLU A 113 -1.17 -22.98 -5.05
CA GLU A 113 -0.40 -23.66 -4.01
C GLU A 113 1.00 -24.02 -4.54
N GLY A 114 2.01 -23.81 -3.70
CA GLY A 114 3.42 -23.96 -4.06
C GLY A 114 4.08 -22.68 -4.61
N ASP A 115 3.32 -21.65 -4.99
CA ASP A 115 3.90 -20.39 -5.46
C ASP A 115 4.60 -19.62 -4.33
N THR A 116 5.72 -18.99 -4.65
CA THR A 116 6.35 -18.00 -3.77
C THR A 116 5.79 -16.61 -4.09
N VAL A 117 5.28 -15.91 -3.07
CA VAL A 117 4.63 -14.61 -3.23
C VAL A 117 5.35 -13.54 -2.43
N THR A 118 5.59 -12.41 -3.07
CA THR A 118 6.10 -11.22 -2.40
C THR A 118 4.95 -10.24 -2.21
N LEU A 119 4.63 -9.98 -0.95
CA LEU A 119 3.74 -8.90 -0.54
C LEU A 119 4.53 -7.60 -0.54
N ARG A 120 3.92 -6.51 -1.01
CA ARG A 120 4.58 -5.20 -1.10
C ARG A 120 3.71 -4.14 -0.46
N CYS A 121 4.16 -3.57 0.65
CA CYS A 121 3.51 -2.43 1.26
C CYS A 121 4.01 -1.12 0.64
N ARG A 122 3.24 -0.58 -0.31
CA ARG A 122 3.57 0.64 -1.03
C ARG A 122 3.15 1.85 -0.20
N ARG A 123 4.11 2.70 0.15
CA ARG A 123 3.86 4.00 0.78
C ARG A 123 3.88 5.11 -0.24
N ARG A 124 3.03 6.11 -0.05
CA ARG A 124 3.14 7.40 -0.75
C ARG A 124 4.38 8.16 -0.26
N TRP A 125 4.94 9.00 -1.12
CA TRP A 125 6.22 9.70 -0.90
C TRP A 125 6.20 10.70 0.26
N ASP A 126 5.03 11.24 0.59
CA ASP A 126 4.77 12.18 1.68
C ASP A 126 4.65 11.48 3.05
N LEU A 127 4.49 10.15 3.07
CA LEU A 127 4.26 9.39 4.28
C LEU A 127 5.57 9.04 5.00
N ARG A 128 5.80 9.68 6.15
CA ARG A 128 6.98 9.47 7.01
C ARG A 128 6.86 8.20 7.86
N VAL A 129 7.03 7.03 7.25
CA VAL A 129 7.05 5.72 7.93
C VAL A 129 8.50 5.24 8.09
N ASN A 130 8.86 4.77 9.29
CA ASN A 130 10.20 4.25 9.60
C ASN A 130 10.27 2.73 9.71
N SER A 131 9.12 2.06 9.75
CA SER A 131 9.01 0.60 9.73
C SER A 131 7.60 0.19 9.31
N VAL A 132 7.49 -0.95 8.64
CA VAL A 132 6.21 -1.52 8.19
C VAL A 132 6.00 -2.86 8.88
N SER A 133 4.83 -3.06 9.47
CA SER A 133 4.39 -4.34 10.03
C SER A 133 3.37 -4.98 9.09
N PHE A 134 3.50 -6.29 8.84
CA PHE A 134 2.58 -7.06 8.02
C PHE A 134 1.70 -7.93 8.91
N TYR A 135 0.43 -8.06 8.56
CA TYR A 135 -0.52 -8.88 9.29
C TYR A 135 -1.34 -9.76 8.36
N ARG A 136 -1.71 -10.94 8.85
CA ARG A 136 -2.67 -11.86 8.23
C ARG A 136 -3.77 -12.15 9.24
N ASP A 137 -5.01 -11.81 8.91
CA ASP A 137 -6.19 -12.02 9.77
C ASP A 137 -6.05 -11.46 11.20
N GLY A 138 -5.21 -10.43 11.37
CA GLY A 138 -4.93 -9.78 12.65
C GLY A 138 -3.64 -10.25 13.33
N GLU A 139 -3.05 -11.37 12.90
CA GLU A 139 -1.77 -11.89 13.40
C GLU A 139 -0.59 -11.16 12.74
N GLU A 140 0.39 -10.68 13.51
CA GLU A 140 1.60 -10.02 12.98
C GLU A 140 2.53 -11.08 12.37
N LEU A 141 2.81 -10.98 11.07
CA LEU A 141 3.75 -11.84 10.36
C LEU A 141 5.19 -11.38 10.53
N GLY A 142 5.39 -10.09 10.74
CA GLY A 142 6.70 -9.49 10.97
C GLY A 142 6.75 -8.00 10.71
N THR A 143 7.81 -7.38 11.20
CA THR A 143 8.06 -5.94 11.08
C THR A 143 9.39 -5.69 10.35
N LEU A 144 9.35 -4.87 9.31
CA LEU A 144 10.48 -4.50 8.46
C LEU A 144 10.84 -3.02 8.69
N HIS A 145 12.07 -2.76 9.15
CA HIS A 145 12.54 -1.39 9.44
C HIS A 145 13.07 -0.65 8.20
N ASN A 146 13.71 -1.36 7.27
CA ASN A 146 14.31 -0.78 6.06
C ASN A 146 13.75 -1.39 4.76
N GLY A 147 12.65 -2.14 4.86
CA GLY A 147 12.04 -2.86 3.75
C GLY A 147 10.53 -2.66 3.68
N THR A 148 10.00 -2.73 2.47
CA THR A 148 8.56 -2.63 2.17
C THR A 148 8.01 -3.91 1.57
N GLU A 149 8.83 -4.96 1.46
CA GLU A 149 8.49 -6.19 0.76
C GLU A 149 8.73 -7.38 1.69
N LEU A 150 7.74 -8.28 1.75
CA LEU A 150 7.75 -9.49 2.55
C LEU A 150 7.51 -10.68 1.61
N SER A 151 8.50 -11.57 1.52
CA SER A 151 8.35 -12.83 0.79
C SER A 151 7.74 -13.89 1.68
N LEU A 152 6.63 -14.46 1.23
CA LEU A 152 5.97 -15.60 1.85
C LEU A 152 6.62 -16.90 1.36
N PRO A 153 6.68 -17.94 2.20
CA PRO A 153 7.08 -19.29 1.76
C PRO A 153 6.08 -19.83 0.71
N PRO A 154 6.40 -20.97 0.08
CA PRO A 154 5.48 -21.64 -0.85
C PRO A 154 4.06 -21.71 -0.29
N LEU A 155 3.10 -21.19 -1.06
CA LEU A 155 1.73 -21.03 -0.60
C LEU A 155 1.10 -22.39 -0.29
N GLN A 156 0.31 -22.40 0.78
CA GLN A 156 -0.44 -23.57 1.27
C GLN A 156 -1.81 -23.05 1.70
N LEU A 157 -2.80 -23.93 1.83
CA LEU A 157 -4.17 -23.55 2.19
C LEU A 157 -4.24 -22.61 3.42
N GLN A 158 -3.41 -22.87 4.43
CA GLN A 158 -3.27 -22.07 5.65
C GLN A 158 -2.70 -20.65 5.47
N HIS A 159 -2.09 -20.36 4.33
CA HIS A 159 -1.65 -19.02 3.94
C HIS A 159 -2.79 -18.20 3.29
N SER A 160 -3.98 -18.78 3.08
CA SER A 160 -5.16 -18.00 2.69
C SER A 160 -5.60 -17.09 3.83
N GLY A 161 -6.05 -15.89 3.50
CA GLY A 161 -6.48 -14.94 4.52
C GLY A 161 -6.54 -13.50 4.04
N ARG A 162 -6.91 -12.59 4.95
CA ARG A 162 -6.88 -11.16 4.70
C ARG A 162 -5.57 -10.56 5.17
N TYR A 163 -4.78 -10.09 4.21
CA TYR A 163 -3.52 -9.44 4.49
C TYR A 163 -3.69 -7.92 4.59
N ARG A 164 -2.92 -7.30 5.51
CA ARG A 164 -2.81 -5.85 5.63
C ARG A 164 -1.39 -5.46 6.05
N CYS A 165 -1.00 -4.22 5.78
CA CYS A 165 0.22 -3.65 6.34
C CYS A 165 -0.07 -2.36 7.10
N GLU A 166 0.76 -2.07 8.10
CA GLU A 166 0.68 -0.85 8.90
C GLU A 166 2.06 -0.18 8.96
N GLY A 167 2.09 1.14 8.83
CA GLY A 167 3.31 1.93 8.95
C GLY A 167 3.44 2.49 10.37
N ARG A 168 4.62 2.34 10.98
CA ARG A 168 4.96 2.97 12.26
C ARG A 168 5.96 4.10 12.05
N VAL A 169 5.72 5.22 12.72
CA VAL A 169 6.61 6.39 12.77
C VAL A 169 7.48 6.26 14.01
N ARG A 170 8.80 6.39 13.87
CA ARG A 170 9.67 6.46 15.05
C ARG A 170 9.48 7.83 15.71
N PRO A 171 9.32 7.89 17.03
CA PRO A 171 9.36 9.16 17.74
C PRO A 171 10.68 9.89 17.42
N PRO A 172 10.69 11.23 17.35
CA PRO A 172 11.93 11.97 17.33
C PRO A 172 12.76 11.63 18.59
N PRO A 173 14.10 11.64 18.50
CA PRO A 173 14.94 11.46 19.69
C PRO A 173 14.61 12.54 20.73
N PRO A 174 14.68 12.22 22.04
CA PRO A 174 14.47 13.21 23.08
C PRO A 174 15.48 14.37 22.93
N PRO A 175 15.10 15.61 23.29
CA PRO A 175 16.03 16.72 23.27
C PRO A 175 17.23 16.44 24.19
N PRO A 176 18.43 16.96 23.87
CA PRO A 176 19.57 16.85 24.76
C PRO A 176 19.25 17.50 26.12
N PRO A 177 19.83 17.00 27.22
CA PRO A 177 19.65 17.61 28.53
C PRO A 177 20.15 19.06 28.53
N PRO A 178 19.52 19.96 29.30
CA PRO A 178 19.99 21.34 29.41
C PRO A 178 21.41 21.39 29.98
N PRO A 179 22.23 22.38 29.59
CA PRO A 179 23.56 22.56 30.18
C PRO A 179 23.43 22.83 31.69
N PRO A 180 24.43 22.43 32.50
CA PRO A 180 24.42 22.73 33.93
C PRO A 180 24.40 24.24 34.16
N PRO A 181 23.77 24.72 35.24
CA PRO A 181 23.78 26.14 35.58
C PRO A 181 25.22 26.63 35.79
N PRO A 182 25.53 27.91 35.47
CA PRO A 182 26.83 28.48 35.75
C PRO A 182 27.12 28.45 37.26
N PRO A 183 28.39 28.32 37.67
CA PRO A 183 28.75 28.39 39.07
C PRO A 183 28.33 29.75 39.66
N PRO A 184 27.99 29.80 40.96
CA PRO A 184 27.66 31.06 41.63
C PRO A 184 28.84 32.04 41.53
N PRO A 185 28.57 33.35 41.45
CA PRO A 185 29.64 34.35 41.46
C PRO A 185 30.45 34.24 42.76
N PRO A 186 31.76 34.56 42.72
CA PRO A 186 32.57 34.60 43.93
C PRO A 186 31.99 35.62 44.93
N PRO A 187 32.16 35.38 46.24
CA PRO A 187 31.73 36.33 47.26
C PRO A 187 32.43 37.69 47.05
N PRO A 188 31.75 38.81 47.37
CA PRO A 188 32.37 40.13 47.28
C PRO A 188 33.60 40.19 48.19
N PRO A 189 34.64 40.96 47.81
CA PRO A 189 35.79 41.17 48.66
C PRO A 189 35.35 41.80 50.00
N PRO A 190 36.03 41.47 51.11
CA PRO A 190 35.75 42.08 52.41
C PRO A 190 35.92 43.60 52.32
N PRO A 191 35.10 44.38 53.08
CA PRO A 191 35.25 45.82 53.11
C PRO A 191 36.66 46.21 53.61
N PRO A 192 37.22 47.32 53.11
CA PRO A 192 38.50 47.81 53.59
C PRO A 192 38.42 48.10 55.09
N PRO A 193 39.53 47.87 55.83
CA PRO A 193 39.57 48.18 57.25
C PRO A 193 39.29 49.67 57.48
N PRO A 194 38.62 50.04 58.59
CA PRO A 194 38.39 51.44 58.91
C PRO A 194 39.72 52.19 59.05
N PRO A 195 39.77 53.47 58.64
CA PRO A 195 40.96 54.28 58.78
C PRO A 195 41.35 54.37 60.27
N PRO A 196 42.66 54.38 60.58
CA PRO A 196 43.12 54.54 61.95
C PRO A 196 42.63 55.89 62.52
N PRO A 197 42.27 55.94 63.81
CA PRO A 197 41.86 57.18 64.45
C PRO A 197 43.01 58.21 64.40
N PRO A 198 42.71 59.50 64.19
CA PRO A 198 43.72 60.55 64.19
C PRO A 198 44.39 60.68 65.58
N PRO A 199 45.68 61.09 65.61
CA PRO A 199 46.47 61.21 66.85
C PRO A 199 45.98 62.31 67.79
#